data_AF-A0A652NDV8-F1
#
_entry.id   AF-A0A652NDV8-F1
#
_cell.length_a   1.000
_cell.length_b   1.000
_cell.length_c   1.000
_cell.angle_alpha   90.00
_cell.angle_beta   90.00
_cell.angle_gamma   90.00
#
_symmetry.space_group_name_H-M   'P 1'
#
loop_
_entity.id
_entity.type
_entity.pdbx_description
1 polymer ?
#
loop_
_entity_poly.entity_id
_entity_poly.type
_entity_poly.pdbx_seq_one_letter_code
_entity_poly.pdbx_strand_id
1 'polypeptide(L)'
;MKQGKSAQIKKMRHQKSKQKFTSKSTLPAFNYNDFAGFLRARYYLMYHNKYAPETFEVASFFLDDVIATIVQQHFTQFTSNERATVNLNEVMQAALVNSDDKDWRYFVLLVPVLYDMQQFIVKESTVNKRFIANAPKFDINFWRMIVRTVIAINFFKWQGRDVAEMMKTSNAIDELQFKFLSENEDDDDFNLEVINETFRGLSPKMKSLKNTDNVHKLQPELTALDIQAELDFAKKSLKQFQDDSVKDVVSDNVTDLLYAFHEGMAQEFNATHDLWQPDMLNVFAEKYLIDYWTPRWLDLDGIGGEIKSYLTFLSKKKSLTGLGKLVAGTVDIDRYIDVVAINFLLSKLSIDTVEKLS
;
A
#
# COMPACT_ATOMS: atom_id res chain seq x y z
N MET A 1 -51.50 -37.78 -43.71
CA MET A 1 -51.49 -36.78 -42.61
C MET A 1 -50.69 -37.23 -41.38
N LYS A 2 -49.39 -37.59 -41.52
CA LYS A 2 -48.51 -38.01 -40.39
C LYS A 2 -47.43 -36.99 -40.01
N GLN A 3 -47.22 -35.93 -40.80
CA GLN A 3 -46.14 -34.94 -40.57
C GLN A 3 -46.50 -33.81 -39.60
N GLY A 4 -47.79 -33.51 -39.36
CA GLY A 4 -48.19 -32.46 -38.42
C GLY A 4 -48.00 -32.82 -36.94
N LYS A 5 -48.18 -34.10 -36.59
CA LYS A 5 -48.08 -34.57 -35.19
C LYS A 5 -46.63 -34.59 -34.68
N SER A 6 -45.65 -34.94 -35.52
CA SER A 6 -44.24 -34.94 -35.12
C SER A 6 -43.70 -33.54 -34.87
N ALA A 7 -44.12 -32.55 -35.68
CA ALA A 7 -43.79 -31.14 -35.50
C ALA A 7 -44.41 -30.59 -34.20
N GLN A 8 -45.67 -30.91 -33.90
CA GLN A 8 -46.32 -30.53 -32.65
C GLN A 8 -45.68 -31.19 -31.42
N ILE A 9 -45.29 -32.46 -31.50
CA ILE A 9 -44.58 -33.16 -30.40
C ILE A 9 -43.18 -32.58 -30.20
N LYS A 10 -42.45 -32.24 -31.27
CA LYS A 10 -41.16 -31.51 -31.16
C LYS A 10 -41.36 -30.14 -30.50
N LYS A 11 -42.39 -29.39 -30.91
CA LYS A 11 -42.70 -28.06 -30.34
C LYS A 11 -43.11 -28.15 -28.87
N MET A 12 -43.90 -29.16 -28.49
CA MET A 12 -44.26 -29.46 -27.09
C MET A 12 -43.07 -29.96 -26.28
N ARG A 13 -42.16 -30.78 -26.84
CA ARG A 13 -40.91 -31.16 -26.16
C ARG A 13 -40.00 -29.96 -25.97
N HIS A 14 -39.93 -29.04 -26.94
CA HIS A 14 -39.16 -27.80 -26.82
C HIS A 14 -39.78 -26.81 -25.84
N GLN A 15 -41.11 -26.74 -25.76
CA GLN A 15 -41.82 -25.95 -24.74
C GLN A 15 -41.70 -26.58 -23.36
N LYS A 16 -41.79 -27.91 -23.22
CA LYS A 16 -41.54 -28.62 -21.95
C LYS A 16 -40.07 -28.57 -21.54
N SER A 17 -39.12 -28.54 -22.47
CA SER A 17 -37.70 -28.33 -22.13
C SER A 17 -37.47 -26.88 -21.70
N LYS A 18 -38.05 -25.90 -22.40
CA LYS A 18 -38.03 -24.49 -21.95
C LYS A 18 -38.71 -24.30 -20.59
N GLN A 19 -39.85 -24.97 -20.35
CA GLN A 19 -40.55 -24.93 -19.06
C GLN A 19 -39.82 -25.68 -17.94
N LYS A 20 -39.14 -26.80 -18.23
CA LYS A 20 -38.29 -27.51 -17.25
C LYS A 20 -37.00 -26.74 -16.93
N PHE A 21 -36.49 -25.91 -17.85
CA PHE A 21 -35.39 -24.98 -17.57
C PHE A 21 -35.83 -23.70 -16.83
N THR A 22 -37.14 -23.43 -16.74
CA THR A 22 -37.72 -22.38 -15.89
C THR A 22 -38.27 -22.91 -14.57
N SER A 23 -37.81 -24.07 -14.08
CA SER A 23 -37.72 -24.19 -12.62
C SER A 23 -36.64 -23.22 -12.20
N LYS A 24 -37.00 -21.97 -11.87
CA LYS A 24 -36.10 -21.05 -11.16
C LYS A 24 -35.52 -21.88 -10.02
N SER A 25 -34.24 -22.25 -10.11
CA SER A 25 -33.58 -22.90 -8.99
C SER A 25 -33.60 -21.85 -7.88
N THR A 26 -34.56 -21.98 -6.98
CA THR A 26 -34.61 -21.15 -5.78
C THR A 26 -33.28 -21.34 -5.10
N LEU A 27 -32.56 -20.24 -4.92
CA LEU A 27 -31.30 -20.29 -4.21
C LEU A 27 -31.59 -20.82 -2.80
N PRO A 28 -30.67 -21.59 -2.19
CA PRO A 28 -30.83 -22.03 -0.79
C PRO A 28 -31.06 -20.83 0.13
N ALA A 29 -31.40 -21.01 1.40
CA ALA A 29 -31.39 -19.87 2.32
C ALA A 29 -29.98 -19.24 2.37
N PHE A 30 -29.90 -17.91 2.44
CA PHE A 30 -28.61 -17.24 2.56
C PHE A 30 -28.05 -17.45 3.95
N ASN A 31 -26.81 -17.94 4.03
CA ASN A 31 -26.04 -18.05 5.27
C ASN A 31 -24.79 -17.19 5.13
N TYR A 32 -24.69 -16.16 5.96
CA TYR A 32 -23.55 -15.24 5.96
C TYR A 32 -22.23 -15.96 6.26
N ASN A 33 -22.21 -16.85 7.24
CA ASN A 33 -20.98 -17.53 7.66
C ASN A 33 -20.43 -18.46 6.58
N ASP A 34 -21.30 -19.18 5.87
CA ASP A 34 -20.89 -20.05 4.76
C ASP A 34 -20.36 -19.23 3.58
N PHE A 35 -21.02 -18.10 3.29
CA PHE A 35 -20.64 -17.19 2.22
C PHE A 35 -19.30 -16.49 2.50
N ALA A 36 -19.16 -15.87 3.67
CA ALA A 36 -17.95 -15.19 4.10
C ALA A 36 -16.80 -16.20 4.29
N GLY A 37 -17.07 -17.34 4.92
CA GLY A 37 -16.11 -18.42 5.12
C GLY A 37 -15.53 -18.96 3.81
N PHE A 38 -16.38 -19.12 2.78
CA PHE A 38 -15.91 -19.51 1.45
C PHE A 38 -14.94 -18.47 0.86
N LEU A 39 -15.31 -17.19 0.88
CA LEU A 39 -14.46 -16.12 0.32
C LEU A 39 -13.14 -15.97 1.09
N ARG A 40 -13.18 -16.03 2.43
CA ARG A 40 -11.97 -16.02 3.28
C ARG A 40 -11.01 -17.16 2.94
N ALA A 41 -11.52 -18.39 2.87
CA ALA A 41 -10.70 -19.56 2.56
C ALA A 41 -10.07 -19.45 1.16
N ARG A 42 -10.83 -18.95 0.18
CA ARG A 42 -10.35 -18.75 -1.19
C ARG A 42 -9.29 -17.64 -1.27
N TYR A 43 -9.50 -16.54 -0.55
CA TYR A 43 -8.53 -15.45 -0.46
C TYR A 43 -7.23 -15.93 0.18
N TYR A 44 -7.32 -16.65 1.30
CA TYR A 44 -6.18 -17.24 1.98
C TYR A 44 -5.37 -18.15 1.05
N LEU A 45 -6.02 -19.10 0.37
CA LEU A 45 -5.35 -20.00 -0.56
C LEU A 45 -4.66 -19.28 -1.73
N MET A 46 -5.14 -18.09 -2.12
CA MET A 46 -4.63 -17.35 -3.27
C MET A 46 -3.55 -16.34 -2.90
N TYR A 47 -3.62 -15.75 -1.71
CA TYR A 47 -2.83 -14.57 -1.34
C TYR A 47 -2.00 -14.71 -0.06
N HIS A 48 -2.20 -15.77 0.74
CA HIS A 48 -1.47 -15.96 2.00
C HIS A 48 0.05 -15.95 1.82
N ASN A 49 0.53 -16.58 0.75
CA ASN A 49 1.97 -16.64 0.45
C ASN A 49 2.43 -15.48 -0.46
N LYS A 50 1.52 -14.60 -0.89
CA LYS A 50 1.83 -13.49 -1.81
C LYS A 50 2.30 -12.23 -1.06
N TYR A 51 1.81 -12.00 0.15
CA TYR A 51 2.11 -10.81 0.94
C TYR A 51 2.84 -11.15 2.23
N ALA A 52 3.49 -10.15 2.82
CA ALA A 52 4.04 -10.26 4.17
C ALA A 52 2.91 -10.60 5.18
N PRO A 53 3.20 -11.38 6.25
CA PRO A 53 2.18 -11.82 7.20
C PRO A 53 1.32 -10.68 7.75
N GLU A 54 1.93 -9.55 8.09
CA GLU A 54 1.27 -8.38 8.66
C GLU A 54 0.35 -7.68 7.64
N THR A 55 0.78 -7.61 6.38
CA THR A 55 -0.03 -7.08 5.27
C THR A 55 -1.19 -8.01 4.96
N PHE A 56 -0.96 -9.33 4.96
CA PHE A 56 -1.99 -10.32 4.71
C PHE A 56 -3.04 -10.36 5.84
N GLU A 57 -2.61 -10.23 7.08
CA GLU A 57 -3.49 -10.19 8.25
C GLU A 57 -4.41 -8.96 8.21
N VAL A 58 -3.85 -7.77 7.98
CA VAL A 58 -4.60 -6.53 7.78
C VAL A 58 -5.55 -6.63 6.58
N ALA A 59 -5.08 -7.18 5.45
CA ALA A 59 -5.91 -7.42 4.29
C ALA A 59 -7.06 -8.39 4.56
N SER A 60 -6.87 -9.38 5.44
CA SER A 60 -7.89 -10.36 5.79
C SER A 60 -8.97 -9.75 6.67
N PHE A 61 -8.60 -8.89 7.62
CA PHE A 61 -9.57 -8.11 8.41
C PHE A 61 -10.36 -7.15 7.52
N PHE A 62 -9.68 -6.42 6.63
CA PHE A 62 -10.37 -5.52 5.72
C PHE A 62 -11.28 -6.25 4.74
N LEU A 63 -10.88 -7.43 4.25
CA LEU A 63 -11.74 -8.27 3.41
C LEU A 63 -13.04 -8.64 4.14
N ASP A 64 -12.99 -8.89 5.44
CA ASP A 64 -14.17 -9.21 6.23
C ASP A 64 -15.13 -8.04 6.32
N ASP A 65 -14.61 -6.83 6.52
CA ASP A 65 -15.41 -5.60 6.52
C ASP A 65 -16.03 -5.33 5.15
N VAL A 66 -15.28 -5.57 4.07
CA VAL A 66 -15.78 -5.47 2.70
C VAL A 66 -16.90 -6.48 2.46
N ILE A 67 -16.73 -7.75 2.86
CA ILE A 67 -17.76 -8.79 2.71
C ILE A 67 -19.03 -8.43 3.50
N ALA A 68 -18.87 -7.98 4.75
CA ALA A 68 -19.96 -7.53 5.58
C ALA A 68 -20.71 -6.37 4.91
N THR A 69 -19.98 -5.39 4.38
CA THR A 69 -20.53 -4.21 3.71
C THR A 69 -21.29 -4.58 2.44
N ILE A 70 -20.78 -5.52 1.61
CA ILE A 70 -21.49 -6.03 0.43
C ILE A 70 -22.85 -6.58 0.83
N VAL A 71 -22.88 -7.44 1.85
CA VAL A 71 -24.12 -8.10 2.28
C VAL A 71 -25.07 -7.10 2.91
N GLN A 72 -24.58 -6.13 3.68
CA GLN A 72 -25.39 -5.12 4.33
C GLN A 72 -26.06 -4.18 3.31
N GLN A 73 -25.31 -3.65 2.34
CA GLN A 73 -25.84 -2.76 1.31
C GLN A 73 -26.83 -3.46 0.36
N HIS A 74 -26.70 -4.78 0.19
CA HIS A 74 -27.50 -5.57 -0.74
C HIS A 74 -28.35 -6.65 -0.06
N PHE A 75 -28.69 -6.48 1.22
CA PHE A 75 -29.30 -7.53 2.06
C PHE A 75 -30.58 -8.13 1.44
N THR A 76 -31.46 -7.29 0.92
CA THR A 76 -32.73 -7.71 0.29
C THR A 76 -32.49 -8.58 -0.95
N GLN A 77 -31.45 -8.29 -1.72
CA GLN A 77 -31.09 -9.07 -2.92
C GLN A 77 -30.48 -10.41 -2.51
N PHE A 78 -29.57 -10.42 -1.53
CA PHE A 78 -28.95 -11.64 -1.01
C PHE A 78 -29.96 -12.62 -0.39
N THR A 79 -31.03 -12.11 0.22
CA THR A 79 -32.12 -12.93 0.80
C THR A 79 -33.22 -13.28 -0.19
N SER A 80 -33.15 -12.75 -1.42
CA SER A 80 -34.07 -13.06 -2.52
C SER A 80 -33.47 -14.06 -3.53
N ASN A 81 -34.16 -14.27 -4.66
CA ASN A 81 -33.65 -15.02 -5.81
C ASN A 81 -33.00 -14.12 -6.87
N GLU A 82 -32.80 -12.84 -6.59
CA GLU A 82 -32.14 -11.90 -7.48
C GLU A 82 -30.64 -11.85 -7.23
N ARG A 83 -29.86 -11.64 -8.29
CA ARG A 83 -28.41 -11.48 -8.19
C ARG A 83 -28.10 -10.01 -7.91
N ALA A 84 -27.42 -9.72 -6.80
CA ALA A 84 -26.99 -8.38 -6.45
C ALA A 84 -25.92 -7.88 -7.44
N THR A 85 -26.06 -6.64 -7.91
CA THR A 85 -25.02 -5.96 -8.69
C THR A 85 -24.30 -5.02 -7.75
N VAL A 86 -23.02 -5.28 -7.52
CA VAL A 86 -22.21 -4.62 -6.48
C VAL A 86 -21.21 -3.69 -7.16
N ASN A 87 -21.19 -2.41 -6.77
CA ASN A 87 -20.11 -1.49 -7.14
C ASN A 87 -18.97 -1.62 -6.11
N LEU A 88 -17.87 -2.25 -6.50
CA LEU A 88 -16.76 -2.54 -5.58
C LEU A 88 -16.09 -1.29 -5.02
N ASN A 89 -16.01 -0.22 -5.80
CA ASN A 89 -15.40 1.03 -5.37
C ASN A 89 -16.18 1.66 -4.20
N GLU A 90 -17.51 1.73 -4.32
CA GLU A 90 -18.40 2.27 -3.29
C GLU A 90 -18.41 1.40 -2.03
N VAL A 91 -18.48 0.08 -2.19
CA VAL A 91 -18.44 -0.87 -1.07
C VAL A 91 -17.14 -0.75 -0.30
N MET A 92 -16.00 -0.79 -0.99
CA MET A 92 -14.71 -0.77 -0.31
C MET A 92 -14.44 0.60 0.32
N GLN A 93 -14.89 1.71 -0.30
CA GLN A 93 -14.87 3.03 0.33
C GLN A 93 -15.73 3.06 1.59
N ALA A 94 -16.95 2.53 1.55
CA ALA A 94 -17.84 2.47 2.71
C ALA A 94 -17.25 1.59 3.82
N ALA A 95 -16.63 0.47 3.49
CA ALA A 95 -15.93 -0.38 4.45
C ALA A 95 -14.76 0.37 5.11
N LEU A 96 -13.98 1.14 4.35
CA LEU A 96 -12.88 1.95 4.87
C LEU A 96 -13.36 3.06 5.81
N VAL A 97 -14.46 3.73 5.45
CA VAL A 97 -15.06 4.79 6.27
C VAL A 97 -15.64 4.24 7.58
N ASN A 98 -16.19 3.03 7.54
CA ASN A 98 -16.89 2.40 8.68
C ASN A 98 -16.02 1.49 9.54
N SER A 99 -14.80 1.11 9.11
CA SER A 99 -13.85 0.28 9.89
C SER A 99 -13.58 0.89 11.26
N ASP A 100 -13.73 0.14 12.36
CA ASP A 100 -13.47 0.69 13.70
C ASP A 100 -11.97 0.86 14.01
N ASP A 101 -11.10 0.08 13.35
CA ASP A 101 -9.64 0.19 13.42
C ASP A 101 -9.13 1.25 12.43
N LYS A 102 -9.11 2.51 12.88
CA LYS A 102 -8.84 3.69 12.03
C LYS A 102 -7.42 4.26 12.14
N ASP A 103 -6.41 3.43 12.35
CA ASP A 103 -5.02 3.93 12.35
C ASP A 103 -4.54 4.15 10.90
N TRP A 104 -3.91 5.28 10.56
CA TRP A 104 -3.35 5.52 9.22
C TRP A 104 -2.38 4.41 8.77
N ARG A 105 -1.71 3.74 9.73
CA ARG A 105 -0.83 2.59 9.50
C ARG A 105 -1.57 1.36 8.97
N TYR A 106 -2.84 1.18 9.35
CA TYR A 106 -3.74 0.15 8.81
C TYR A 106 -3.98 0.39 7.32
N PHE A 107 -4.18 1.65 6.93
CA PHE A 107 -4.48 2.01 5.54
C PHE A 107 -3.25 1.96 4.63
N VAL A 108 -2.07 2.33 5.11
CA VAL A 108 -0.80 2.15 4.38
C VAL A 108 -0.53 0.66 4.09
N LEU A 109 -0.83 -0.22 5.04
CA LEU A 109 -0.71 -1.67 4.84
C LEU A 109 -1.72 -2.23 3.85
N LEU A 110 -2.85 -1.56 3.63
CA LEU A 110 -3.87 -2.00 2.68
C LEU A 110 -3.55 -1.62 1.23
N VAL A 111 -2.93 -0.45 0.97
CA VAL A 111 -2.62 0.03 -0.39
C VAL A 111 -2.10 -1.05 -1.35
N PRO A 112 -1.07 -1.85 -1.01
CA PRO A 112 -0.51 -2.86 -1.93
C PRO A 112 -1.45 -4.04 -2.22
N VAL A 113 -2.50 -4.25 -1.42
CA VAL A 113 -3.45 -5.36 -1.57
C VAL A 113 -4.78 -4.97 -2.19
N LEU A 114 -5.13 -3.67 -2.20
CA LEU A 114 -6.48 -3.21 -2.61
C LEU A 114 -6.82 -3.58 -4.06
N TYR A 115 -5.85 -3.43 -4.98
CA TYR A 115 -6.06 -3.84 -6.37
C TYR A 115 -6.33 -5.34 -6.49
N ASP A 116 -5.47 -6.15 -5.88
CA ASP A 116 -5.57 -7.60 -5.95
C ASP A 116 -6.83 -8.12 -5.26
N MET A 117 -7.24 -7.50 -4.16
CA MET A 117 -8.51 -7.78 -3.48
C MET A 117 -9.70 -7.43 -4.37
N GLN A 118 -9.66 -6.29 -5.05
CA GLN A 118 -10.69 -5.91 -6.01
C GLN A 118 -10.78 -6.94 -7.15
N GLN A 119 -9.65 -7.32 -7.74
CA GLN A 119 -9.60 -8.34 -8.80
C GLN A 119 -10.08 -9.71 -8.30
N PHE A 120 -9.71 -10.09 -7.07
CA PHE A 120 -10.18 -11.31 -6.43
C PHE A 120 -11.70 -11.32 -6.30
N ILE A 121 -12.31 -10.27 -5.76
CA ILE A 121 -13.75 -10.21 -5.56
C ILE A 121 -14.48 -10.19 -6.92
N VAL A 122 -13.98 -9.44 -7.91
CA VAL A 122 -14.53 -9.47 -9.28
C VAL A 122 -14.52 -10.89 -9.81
N LYS A 123 -13.38 -11.58 -9.74
CA LYS A 123 -13.22 -12.94 -10.25
C LYS A 123 -14.16 -13.93 -9.55
N GLU A 124 -14.19 -13.94 -8.22
CA GLU A 124 -15.06 -14.84 -7.45
C GLU A 124 -16.55 -14.50 -7.64
N SER A 125 -16.89 -13.23 -7.90
CA SER A 125 -18.27 -12.84 -8.19
C SER A 125 -18.80 -13.44 -9.50
N THR A 126 -17.94 -13.70 -10.50
CA THR A 126 -18.38 -14.22 -11.81
C THR A 126 -19.07 -15.57 -11.70
N VAL A 127 -18.56 -16.44 -10.82
CA VAL A 127 -19.08 -17.79 -10.55
C VAL A 127 -20.07 -17.84 -9.40
N ASN A 128 -20.26 -16.71 -8.69
CA ASN A 128 -21.18 -16.61 -7.58
C ASN A 128 -22.63 -16.40 -8.05
N LYS A 129 -23.58 -17.15 -7.47
CA LYS A 129 -25.00 -17.04 -7.84
C LYS A 129 -25.75 -15.88 -7.16
N ARG A 130 -25.17 -15.29 -6.10
CA ARG A 130 -25.79 -14.25 -5.26
C ARG A 130 -25.41 -12.84 -5.67
N PHE A 131 -24.18 -12.64 -6.15
CA PHE A 131 -23.72 -11.32 -6.55
C PHE A 131 -22.88 -11.35 -7.82
N ILE A 132 -22.80 -10.20 -8.48
CA ILE A 132 -21.82 -9.87 -9.51
C ILE A 132 -21.19 -8.54 -9.11
N ALA A 133 -19.87 -8.48 -9.09
CA ALA A 133 -19.15 -7.29 -8.72
C ALA A 133 -18.63 -6.60 -9.98
N ASN A 134 -18.96 -5.31 -10.10
CA ASN A 134 -18.41 -4.43 -11.11
C ASN A 134 -17.28 -3.63 -10.46
N ALA A 135 -16.11 -3.68 -11.07
CA ALA A 135 -15.02 -2.77 -10.80
C ALA A 135 -14.81 -1.91 -12.06
N PRO A 136 -14.85 -0.58 -11.96
CA PRO A 136 -14.24 0.29 -12.97
C PRO A 136 -12.76 -0.09 -13.15
N LYS A 137 -12.11 0.37 -14.24
CA LYS A 137 -10.64 0.22 -14.35
C LYS A 137 -10.00 0.69 -13.05
N PHE A 138 -9.01 -0.07 -12.56
CA PHE A 138 -8.29 0.32 -11.35
C PHE A 138 -7.71 1.71 -11.54
N ASP A 139 -8.21 2.63 -10.74
CA ASP A 139 -7.79 4.02 -10.72
C ASP A 139 -7.06 4.24 -9.40
N ILE A 140 -5.75 4.39 -9.49
CA ILE A 140 -4.91 4.62 -8.32
C ILE A 140 -5.26 5.96 -7.64
N ASN A 141 -5.78 6.94 -8.39
CA ASN A 141 -6.19 8.23 -7.86
C ASN A 141 -7.47 8.12 -7.02
N PHE A 142 -8.40 7.23 -7.40
CA PHE A 142 -9.57 6.92 -6.59
C PHE A 142 -9.18 6.33 -5.23
N TRP A 143 -8.17 5.45 -5.19
CA TRP A 143 -7.68 4.87 -3.93
C TRP A 143 -6.87 5.84 -3.09
N ARG A 144 -6.04 6.68 -3.72
CA ARG A 144 -5.36 7.82 -3.09
C ARG A 144 -6.37 8.79 -2.46
N MET A 145 -7.46 9.10 -3.17
CA MET A 145 -8.58 9.91 -2.66
C MET A 145 -9.22 9.28 -1.41
N ILE A 146 -9.40 7.95 -1.36
CA ILE A 146 -9.92 7.28 -0.16
C ILE A 146 -8.95 7.38 1.02
N VAL A 147 -7.64 7.24 0.80
CA VAL A 147 -6.63 7.45 1.86
C VAL A 147 -6.70 8.89 2.39
N ARG A 148 -6.80 9.89 1.51
CA ARG A 148 -7.00 11.31 1.87
C ARG A 148 -8.29 11.50 2.68
N THR A 149 -9.38 10.85 2.26
CA THR A 149 -10.68 10.86 2.95
C THR A 149 -10.57 10.30 4.37
N VAL A 150 -9.82 9.20 4.54
CA VAL A 150 -9.66 8.51 5.83
C VAL A 150 -8.78 9.32 6.78
N ILE A 151 -7.72 9.97 6.28
CA ILE A 151 -6.91 10.92 7.07
C ILE A 151 -7.79 12.09 7.55
N ALA A 152 -8.62 12.65 6.66
CA ALA A 152 -9.57 13.71 7.01
C ALA A 152 -10.63 13.26 8.03
N ILE A 153 -11.15 12.04 7.91
CA ILE A 153 -12.10 11.47 8.88
C ILE A 153 -11.46 11.30 10.26
N ASN A 154 -10.22 10.82 10.32
CA ASN A 154 -9.49 10.67 11.58
C ASN A 154 -9.23 12.03 12.24
N PHE A 155 -8.89 13.04 11.46
CA PHE A 155 -8.76 14.42 11.94
C PHE A 155 -10.05 14.92 12.60
N PHE A 156 -11.22 14.74 11.96
CA PHE A 156 -12.49 15.18 12.53
C PHE A 156 -12.91 14.43 13.80
N LYS A 157 -12.63 13.12 13.87
CA LYS A 157 -12.84 12.35 15.10
C LYS A 157 -11.95 12.81 16.23
N TRP A 158 -10.68 13.13 15.94
CA TRP A 158 -9.76 13.68 16.93
C TRP A 158 -10.27 15.02 17.50
N GLN A 159 -10.95 15.83 16.70
CA GLN A 159 -11.65 17.04 17.15
C GLN A 159 -12.97 16.78 17.90
N GLY A 160 -13.34 15.52 18.15
CA GLY A 160 -14.57 15.15 18.87
C GLY A 160 -15.87 15.40 18.09
N ARG A 161 -15.80 15.54 16.75
CA ARG A 161 -16.99 15.78 15.90
C ARG A 161 -17.61 14.47 15.43
N ASP A 162 -18.94 14.45 15.31
CA ASP A 162 -19.68 13.30 14.77
C ASP A 162 -19.56 13.24 13.24
N VAL A 163 -18.69 12.33 12.77
CA VAL A 163 -18.42 12.11 11.35
C VAL A 163 -19.67 11.72 10.57
N ALA A 164 -20.63 11.02 11.20
CA ALA A 164 -21.86 10.60 10.53
C ALA A 164 -22.80 11.78 10.24
N GLU A 165 -22.71 12.85 11.02
CA GLU A 165 -23.44 14.10 10.80
C GLU A 165 -22.77 14.94 9.71
N MET A 166 -21.43 14.99 9.67
CA MET A 166 -20.65 15.71 8.65
C MET A 166 -20.76 15.09 7.25
N MET A 167 -20.84 13.76 7.15
CA MET A 167 -21.04 13.03 5.88
C MET A 167 -22.40 13.36 5.21
N LYS A 168 -23.37 13.91 5.95
CA LYS A 168 -24.67 14.33 5.40
C LYS A 168 -24.62 15.69 4.71
N THR A 169 -23.63 16.53 5.03
CA THR A 169 -23.35 17.81 4.38
C THR A 169 -22.16 17.63 3.44
N SER A 170 -22.44 17.30 2.19
CA SER A 170 -21.55 16.70 1.20
C SER A 170 -20.26 17.43 0.82
N ASN A 171 -19.94 18.61 1.37
CA ASN A 171 -18.76 19.38 0.95
C ASN A 171 -17.63 19.44 1.98
N ALA A 172 -17.88 19.12 3.26
CA ALA A 172 -16.86 19.28 4.31
C ALA A 172 -15.69 18.29 4.17
N ILE A 173 -15.96 17.11 3.61
CA ILE A 173 -14.95 16.08 3.35
C ILE A 173 -14.12 16.46 2.13
N ASP A 174 -14.76 16.93 1.06
CA ASP A 174 -14.06 17.40 -0.15
C ASP A 174 -13.18 18.61 0.20
N GLU A 175 -13.71 19.61 0.90
CA GLU A 175 -12.94 20.77 1.38
C GLU A 175 -11.75 20.37 2.27
N LEU A 176 -11.86 19.32 3.10
CA LEU A 176 -10.70 18.86 3.88
C LEU A 176 -9.70 18.06 3.07
N GLN A 177 -10.16 17.21 2.15
CA GLN A 177 -9.28 16.53 1.21
C GLN A 177 -8.45 17.53 0.41
N PHE A 178 -9.07 18.66 0.01
CA PHE A 178 -8.39 19.79 -0.62
C PHE A 178 -7.55 20.61 0.37
N LYS A 179 -7.93 20.74 1.65
CA LYS A 179 -7.08 21.38 2.68
C LYS A 179 -5.80 20.62 2.98
N PHE A 180 -5.74 19.31 2.74
CA PHE A 180 -4.51 18.52 2.84
C PHE A 180 -3.68 18.61 1.56
N LEU A 181 -4.13 19.37 0.57
CA LEU A 181 -3.40 19.70 -0.65
C LEU A 181 -3.03 21.19 -0.63
N SER A 182 -1.93 21.56 -1.29
CA SER A 182 -1.64 22.96 -1.57
C SER A 182 -2.61 23.48 -2.66
N GLU A 183 -2.80 24.79 -2.77
CA GLU A 183 -3.67 25.39 -3.80
C GLU A 183 -3.06 25.34 -5.23
N ASN A 184 -1.95 24.62 -5.43
CA ASN A 184 -1.29 24.51 -6.72
C ASN A 184 -1.87 23.34 -7.52
N GLU A 185 -2.05 23.50 -8.84
CA GLU A 185 -2.65 22.49 -9.74
C GLU A 185 -1.79 21.22 -9.95
N ASP A 186 -0.73 21.02 -9.17
CA ASP A 186 0.14 19.85 -9.23
C ASP A 186 -0.45 18.70 -8.40
N ASP A 187 -0.60 17.53 -9.02
CA ASP A 187 -0.96 16.30 -8.33
C ASP A 187 0.10 16.00 -7.24
N ASP A 188 -0.34 15.75 -6.00
CA ASP A 188 0.47 15.33 -4.85
C ASP A 188 1.22 16.43 -4.04
N ASP A 189 0.82 17.72 -4.12
CA ASP A 189 1.34 18.77 -3.23
C ASP A 189 0.53 18.83 -1.91
N PHE A 190 1.13 18.45 -0.77
CA PHE A 190 0.44 18.33 0.52
C PHE A 190 0.48 19.63 1.35
N ASN A 191 -0.61 19.97 2.03
CA ASN A 191 -0.63 21.06 3.01
C ASN A 191 0.02 20.63 4.33
N LEU A 192 1.34 20.80 4.37
CA LEU A 192 2.19 20.38 5.49
C LEU A 192 1.91 21.15 6.79
N GLU A 193 1.31 22.34 6.73
CA GLU A 193 0.91 23.14 7.90
C GLU A 193 -0.19 22.45 8.71
N VAL A 194 -1.27 22.01 8.04
CA VAL A 194 -2.39 21.30 8.68
C VAL A 194 -1.97 19.93 9.20
N ILE A 195 -1.12 19.22 8.47
CA ILE A 195 -0.56 17.91 8.89
C ILE A 195 0.29 18.10 10.16
N ASN A 196 1.17 19.10 10.19
CA ASN A 196 2.03 19.35 11.34
C ASN A 196 1.24 19.77 12.60
N GLU A 197 0.21 20.61 12.46
CA GLU A 197 -0.67 20.99 13.56
C GLU A 197 -1.40 19.77 14.16
N THR A 198 -1.82 18.83 13.30
CA THR A 198 -2.58 17.63 13.66
C THR A 198 -1.75 16.59 14.42
N PHE A 199 -0.49 16.39 14.06
CA PHE A 199 0.33 15.28 14.57
C PHE A 199 1.36 15.70 15.64
N ARG A 200 1.25 16.94 16.13
CA ARG A 200 2.14 17.52 17.12
C ARG A 200 2.24 16.67 18.40
N GLY A 201 3.44 16.15 18.68
CA GLY A 201 3.76 15.45 19.94
C GLY A 201 3.51 13.93 19.95
N LEU A 202 3.18 13.31 18.82
CA LEU A 202 3.08 11.85 18.70
C LEU A 202 4.42 11.26 18.23
N SER A 203 5.07 10.46 19.07
CA SER A 203 6.24 9.67 18.67
C SER A 203 5.76 8.31 18.11
N PRO A 204 5.94 8.04 16.81
CA PRO A 204 5.50 6.79 16.21
C PRO A 204 6.31 5.60 16.75
N LYS A 205 5.61 4.50 17.01
CA LYS A 205 6.24 3.22 17.33
C LYS A 205 6.70 2.56 16.03
N MET A 206 8.01 2.57 15.78
CA MET A 206 8.62 1.86 14.66
C MET A 206 8.94 0.42 15.05
N LYS A 207 8.73 -0.51 14.11
CA LYS A 207 9.21 -1.89 14.25
C LYS A 207 10.71 -1.88 13.96
N SER A 208 11.54 -2.29 14.92
CA SER A 208 12.99 -2.42 14.71
C SER A 208 13.31 -3.38 13.57
N LEU A 209 14.40 -3.11 12.87
CA LEU A 209 14.88 -3.97 11.80
C LEU A 209 15.52 -5.23 12.41
N LYS A 210 15.54 -6.32 11.64
CA LYS A 210 16.07 -7.60 12.13
C LYS A 210 17.59 -7.53 12.27
N ASN A 211 18.09 -8.26 13.28
CA ASN A 211 19.51 -8.49 13.55
C ASN A 211 20.32 -7.20 13.78
N THR A 212 19.71 -6.16 14.35
CA THR A 212 20.41 -4.90 14.62
C THR A 212 21.17 -4.88 15.96
N ASP A 213 21.00 -5.94 16.74
CA ASP A 213 21.69 -6.18 18.00
C ASP A 213 22.98 -6.98 17.72
N ASN A 214 24.14 -6.35 17.86
CA ASN A 214 25.49 -6.93 17.73
C ASN A 214 26.14 -6.95 16.33
N VAL A 215 25.96 -5.91 15.52
CA VAL A 215 26.82 -5.66 14.35
C VAL A 215 28.05 -4.88 14.78
N HIS A 216 29.23 -5.37 14.43
CA HIS A 216 30.52 -4.76 14.77
C HIS A 216 31.21 -4.18 13.53
N LYS A 217 32.06 -3.15 13.76
CA LYS A 217 32.94 -2.63 12.71
C LYS A 217 33.84 -3.74 12.19
N LEU A 218 33.99 -3.82 10.88
CA LEU A 218 34.93 -4.74 10.24
C LEU A 218 36.37 -4.36 10.59
N GLN A 219 37.22 -5.37 10.53
CA GLN A 219 38.67 -5.23 10.67
C GLN A 219 39.33 -5.74 9.39
N PRO A 220 40.40 -5.08 8.90
CA PRO A 220 41.04 -3.88 9.46
C PRO A 220 40.20 -2.60 9.28
N GLU A 221 40.56 -1.53 10.00
CA GLU A 221 40.00 -0.19 9.73
C GLU A 221 40.37 0.28 8.32
N LEU A 222 39.41 0.93 7.65
CA LEU A 222 39.66 1.53 6.34
C LEU A 222 40.58 2.73 6.49
N THR A 223 41.53 2.90 5.56
CA THR A 223 42.33 4.12 5.52
C THR A 223 41.52 5.26 4.91
N ALA A 224 41.95 6.51 5.13
CA ALA A 224 41.33 7.67 4.51
C ALA A 224 41.31 7.59 2.96
N LEU A 225 42.30 6.91 2.37
CA LEU A 225 42.36 6.67 0.93
C LEU A 225 41.27 5.67 0.49
N ASP A 226 41.02 4.63 1.27
CA ASP A 226 39.99 3.64 0.97
C ASP A 226 38.59 4.25 1.07
N ILE A 227 38.35 5.09 2.09
CA ILE A 227 37.10 5.84 2.24
C ILE A 227 36.91 6.77 1.05
N GLN A 228 37.94 7.53 0.65
CA GLN A 228 37.83 8.44 -0.49
C GLN A 228 37.55 7.67 -1.79
N ALA A 229 38.18 6.52 -2.00
CA ALA A 229 37.94 5.67 -3.16
C ALA A 229 36.49 5.15 -3.20
N GLU A 230 35.91 4.81 -2.06
CA GLU A 230 34.50 4.43 -1.93
C GLU A 230 33.55 5.58 -2.29
N LEU A 231 33.83 6.80 -1.81
CA LEU A 231 33.00 7.97 -2.12
C LEU A 231 33.09 8.37 -3.59
N ASP A 232 34.27 8.24 -4.20
CA ASP A 232 34.45 8.50 -5.64
C ASP A 232 33.74 7.44 -6.48
N PHE A 233 33.77 6.18 -6.04
CA PHE A 233 32.96 5.11 -6.62
C PHE A 233 31.47 5.42 -6.52
N ALA A 234 30.98 5.80 -5.34
CA ALA A 234 29.58 6.13 -5.09
C ALA A 234 29.09 7.23 -6.05
N LYS A 235 29.81 8.35 -6.14
CA LYS A 235 29.44 9.46 -7.05
C LYS A 235 29.31 9.02 -8.50
N LYS A 236 30.26 8.21 -8.97
CA LYS A 236 30.25 7.71 -10.35
C LYS A 236 29.09 6.73 -10.59
N SER A 237 28.90 5.80 -9.66
CA SER A 237 27.89 4.75 -9.77
C SER A 237 26.46 5.30 -9.63
N LEU A 238 26.24 6.25 -8.72
CA LEU A 238 24.95 6.90 -8.51
C LEU A 238 24.56 7.75 -9.72
N LYS A 239 25.51 8.48 -10.30
CA LYS A 239 25.26 9.19 -11.56
C LYS A 239 24.85 8.25 -12.68
N GLN A 240 25.56 7.13 -12.84
CA GLN A 240 25.20 6.11 -13.82
C GLN A 240 23.84 5.46 -13.52
N PHE A 241 23.51 5.26 -12.25
CA PHE A 241 22.23 4.72 -11.83
C PHE A 241 21.09 5.68 -12.17
N GLN A 242 21.27 6.98 -11.90
CA GLN A 242 20.32 8.02 -12.26
C GLN A 242 20.15 8.12 -13.79
N ASP A 243 21.25 8.08 -14.55
CA ASP A 243 21.25 8.10 -16.02
C ASP A 243 20.63 6.84 -16.65
N ASP A 244 20.85 5.65 -16.07
CA ASP A 244 20.31 4.36 -16.52
C ASP A 244 18.82 4.17 -16.11
N SER A 245 18.32 5.00 -15.20
CA SER A 245 16.92 5.02 -14.78
C SER A 245 16.02 5.74 -15.78
N VAL A 246 14.70 5.53 -15.71
CA VAL A 246 13.78 6.35 -16.50
C VAL A 246 13.95 7.80 -16.04
N LYS A 247 14.08 8.72 -17.01
CA LYS A 247 14.28 10.14 -16.73
C LYS A 247 13.27 10.64 -15.69
N ASP A 248 13.77 11.35 -14.67
CA ASP A 248 13.00 11.94 -13.58
C ASP A 248 12.41 10.93 -12.56
N VAL A 249 12.87 9.67 -12.54
CA VAL A 249 12.46 8.65 -11.53
C VAL A 249 13.40 8.59 -10.33
N VAL A 250 14.71 8.71 -10.53
CA VAL A 250 15.69 8.78 -9.44
C VAL A 250 15.97 10.23 -9.11
N SER A 251 15.36 10.72 -8.04
CA SER A 251 15.50 12.08 -7.56
C SER A 251 16.86 12.34 -6.90
N ASP A 252 17.20 13.61 -6.73
CA ASP A 252 18.38 14.00 -5.97
C ASP A 252 18.31 13.52 -4.50
N ASN A 253 17.09 13.45 -3.94
CA ASN A 253 16.84 12.94 -2.58
C ASN A 253 17.19 11.45 -2.48
N VAL A 254 16.84 10.65 -3.50
CA VAL A 254 17.26 9.24 -3.62
C VAL A 254 18.78 9.14 -3.76
N THR A 255 19.41 9.97 -4.60
CA THR A 255 20.87 9.90 -4.77
C THR A 255 21.61 10.23 -3.48
N ASP A 256 21.12 11.19 -2.70
CA ASP A 256 21.71 11.55 -1.41
C ASP A 256 21.52 10.46 -0.37
N LEU A 257 20.33 9.84 -0.33
CA LEU A 257 20.06 8.67 0.53
C LEU A 257 21.05 7.54 0.23
N LEU A 258 21.22 7.18 -1.05
CA LEU A 258 22.12 6.10 -1.44
C LEU A 258 23.59 6.47 -1.24
N TYR A 259 23.96 7.75 -1.41
CA TYR A 259 25.29 8.23 -1.07
C TYR A 259 25.58 8.11 0.42
N ALA A 260 24.60 8.42 1.29
CA ALA A 260 24.72 8.27 2.73
C ALA A 260 24.99 6.81 3.14
N PHE A 261 24.42 5.81 2.44
CA PHE A 261 24.79 4.41 2.65
C PHE A 261 26.26 4.14 2.33
N HIS A 262 26.83 4.71 1.26
CA HIS A 262 28.25 4.55 0.98
C HIS A 262 29.14 5.20 2.05
N GLU A 263 28.86 6.45 2.38
CA GLU A 263 29.65 7.20 3.36
C GLU A 263 29.55 6.58 4.76
N GLY A 264 28.33 6.35 5.23
CA GLY A 264 28.07 5.84 6.56
C GLY A 264 28.53 4.40 6.75
N MET A 265 28.44 3.52 5.74
CA MET A 265 28.98 2.16 5.85
C MET A 265 30.51 2.15 5.94
N ALA A 266 31.18 3.04 5.21
CA ALA A 266 32.62 3.18 5.27
C ALA A 266 33.08 3.72 6.64
N GLN A 267 32.41 4.74 7.18
CA GLN A 267 32.79 5.40 8.45
C GLN A 267 32.35 4.62 9.70
N GLU A 268 31.13 4.07 9.70
CA GLU A 268 30.58 3.37 10.86
C GLU A 268 30.96 1.90 10.91
N PHE A 269 31.20 1.24 9.78
CA PHE A 269 31.43 -0.20 9.74
C PHE A 269 32.75 -0.63 9.11
N ASN A 270 33.59 0.30 8.63
CA ASN A 270 34.79 -0.02 7.84
C ASN A 270 34.46 -0.92 6.63
N ALA A 271 33.31 -0.69 6.00
CA ALA A 271 32.80 -1.53 4.92
C ALA A 271 32.59 -0.72 3.63
N THR A 272 33.35 -1.09 2.60
CA THR A 272 33.10 -0.69 1.20
C THR A 272 31.92 -1.49 0.62
N HIS A 273 31.35 -1.04 -0.50
CA HIS A 273 30.16 -1.64 -1.11
C HIS A 273 30.23 -3.14 -1.42
N ASP A 274 31.43 -3.68 -1.62
CA ASP A 274 31.69 -5.11 -1.84
C ASP A 274 31.66 -5.95 -0.56
N LEU A 275 31.78 -5.31 0.61
CA LEU A 275 31.76 -5.92 1.93
C LEU A 275 30.42 -5.78 2.65
N TRP A 276 29.44 -5.12 2.04
CA TRP A 276 28.12 -4.90 2.65
C TRP A 276 27.44 -6.20 3.05
N GLN A 277 26.87 -6.20 4.25
CA GLN A 277 26.08 -7.30 4.79
C GLN A 277 24.67 -6.81 5.14
N PRO A 278 23.65 -7.67 5.10
CA PRO A 278 22.27 -7.25 5.35
C PRO A 278 22.09 -6.64 6.74
N ASP A 279 22.72 -7.23 7.75
CA ASP A 279 22.62 -6.75 9.12
C ASP A 279 23.27 -5.37 9.28
N MET A 280 24.36 -5.08 8.57
CA MET A 280 24.99 -3.75 8.55
C MET A 280 24.07 -2.70 7.92
N LEU A 281 23.42 -3.03 6.81
CA LEU A 281 22.46 -2.13 6.16
C LEU A 281 21.28 -1.80 7.09
N ASN A 282 20.75 -2.81 7.77
CA ASN A 282 19.67 -2.62 8.74
C ASN A 282 20.11 -1.78 9.94
N VAL A 283 21.29 -2.04 10.53
CA VAL A 283 21.80 -1.22 11.64
C VAL A 283 22.07 0.21 11.21
N PHE A 284 22.64 0.40 10.02
CA PHE A 284 22.86 1.72 9.46
C PHE A 284 21.55 2.50 9.33
N ALA A 285 20.54 1.90 8.68
CA ALA A 285 19.21 2.50 8.54
C ALA A 285 18.57 2.85 9.89
N GLU A 286 18.68 1.98 10.89
CA GLU A 286 18.04 2.16 12.19
C GLU A 286 18.75 3.16 13.11
N LYS A 287 20.08 3.23 13.09
CA LYS A 287 20.86 3.97 14.10
C LYS A 287 21.58 5.20 13.57
N TYR A 288 21.97 5.22 12.30
CA TYR A 288 22.93 6.20 11.79
C TYR A 288 22.44 6.98 10.58
N LEU A 289 21.48 6.45 9.81
CA LEU A 289 21.08 7.01 8.52
C LEU A 289 20.78 8.52 8.57
N ILE A 290 20.07 8.99 9.58
CA ILE A 290 19.67 10.40 9.72
C ILE A 290 20.84 11.33 10.05
N ASP A 291 21.97 10.79 10.51
CA ASP A 291 23.19 11.59 10.73
C ASP A 291 23.94 11.86 9.41
N TYR A 292 23.72 11.01 8.39
CA TYR A 292 24.38 11.07 7.08
C TYR A 292 23.46 11.56 5.96
N TRP A 293 22.14 11.46 6.15
CA TRP A 293 21.13 11.87 5.18
C TRP A 293 20.11 12.78 5.83
N THR A 294 19.84 13.91 5.19
CA THR A 294 18.74 14.82 5.56
C THR A 294 17.61 14.64 4.55
N PRO A 295 16.52 13.95 4.92
CA PRO A 295 15.37 13.79 4.05
C PRO A 295 14.79 15.15 3.64
N ARG A 296 14.17 15.18 2.46
CA ARG A 296 13.46 16.34 1.91
C ARG A 296 12.02 15.96 1.58
N TRP A 297 11.11 16.94 1.61
CA TRP A 297 9.70 16.73 1.25
C TRP A 297 9.51 16.37 -0.23
N LEU A 298 10.37 16.90 -1.10
CA LEU A 298 10.39 16.56 -2.52
C LEU A 298 10.82 15.10 -2.72
N ASP A 299 10.04 14.35 -3.50
CA ASP A 299 10.31 12.96 -3.90
C ASP A 299 10.49 11.98 -2.71
N LEU A 300 9.64 12.13 -1.70
CA LEU A 300 9.65 11.32 -0.47
C LEU A 300 8.90 9.98 -0.58
N ASP A 301 7.97 9.85 -1.54
CA ASP A 301 7.15 8.64 -1.74
C ASP A 301 7.99 7.47 -2.28
N GLY A 302 8.00 6.35 -1.56
CA GLY A 302 8.69 5.12 -1.96
C GLY A 302 10.21 5.22 -2.03
N ILE A 303 10.82 6.23 -1.40
CA ILE A 303 12.26 6.50 -1.44
C ILE A 303 13.10 5.32 -0.91
N GLY A 304 12.59 4.61 0.10
CA GLY A 304 13.22 3.40 0.61
C GLY A 304 13.30 2.27 -0.42
N GLY A 305 12.34 2.20 -1.35
CA GLY A 305 12.30 1.18 -2.42
C GLY A 305 13.49 1.24 -3.39
N GLU A 306 14.19 2.36 -3.43
CA GLU A 306 15.32 2.58 -4.34
C GLU A 306 16.61 1.88 -3.87
N ILE A 307 16.69 1.45 -2.61
CA ILE A 307 17.83 0.67 -2.11
C ILE A 307 17.94 -0.65 -2.86
N LYS A 308 16.82 -1.38 -2.98
CA LYS A 308 16.80 -2.65 -3.72
C LYS A 308 17.10 -2.45 -5.20
N SER A 309 16.57 -1.39 -5.81
CA SER A 309 16.85 -1.02 -7.20
C SER A 309 18.35 -0.77 -7.40
N TYR A 310 18.97 -0.03 -6.50
CA TYR A 310 20.39 0.29 -6.55
C TYR A 310 21.30 -0.93 -6.30
N LEU A 311 20.99 -1.77 -5.30
CA LEU A 311 21.71 -3.03 -5.08
C LEU A 311 21.64 -3.95 -6.31
N THR A 312 20.48 -3.98 -6.97
CA THR A 312 20.30 -4.73 -8.22
C THR A 312 21.14 -4.14 -9.35
N PHE A 313 21.21 -2.81 -9.44
CA PHE A 313 22.08 -2.11 -10.39
C PHE A 313 23.57 -2.44 -10.16
N LEU A 314 24.07 -2.33 -8.92
CA LEU A 314 25.46 -2.65 -8.58
C LEU A 314 25.80 -4.11 -8.91
N SER A 315 24.87 -5.03 -8.63
CA SER A 315 25.05 -6.44 -8.96
C SER A 315 25.10 -6.69 -10.47
N LYS A 316 24.25 -6.01 -11.27
CA LYS A 316 24.30 -6.07 -12.74
C LYS A 316 25.63 -5.56 -13.29
N LYS A 317 26.22 -4.53 -12.67
CA LYS A 317 27.55 -4.01 -13.01
C LYS A 317 28.70 -4.87 -12.47
N LYS A 318 28.39 -5.96 -11.74
CA LYS A 318 29.35 -6.86 -11.07
C LYS A 318 30.19 -6.17 -9.99
N SER A 319 29.71 -5.05 -9.46
CA SER A 319 30.34 -4.32 -8.36
C SER A 319 29.92 -4.86 -6.99
N LEU A 320 28.85 -5.66 -6.94
CA LEU A 320 28.34 -6.25 -5.71
C LEU A 320 28.09 -7.75 -5.88
N THR A 321 28.44 -8.52 -4.85
CA THR A 321 28.17 -9.97 -4.78
C THR A 321 27.10 -10.25 -3.72
N GLY A 322 26.42 -11.40 -3.84
CA GLY A 322 25.46 -11.82 -2.81
C GLY A 322 24.13 -11.05 -2.77
N LEU A 323 23.70 -10.43 -3.88
CA LEU A 323 22.43 -9.68 -3.99
C LEU A 323 21.23 -10.40 -3.33
N GLY A 324 21.08 -11.70 -3.59
CA GLY A 324 19.97 -12.47 -3.01
C GLY A 324 19.97 -12.49 -1.48
N LYS A 325 21.15 -12.53 -0.85
CA LYS A 325 21.29 -12.49 0.62
C LYS A 325 20.98 -11.09 1.15
N LEU A 326 21.44 -10.03 0.46
CA LEU A 326 21.14 -8.65 0.83
C LEU A 326 19.63 -8.39 0.79
N VAL A 327 18.99 -8.65 -0.36
CA VAL A 327 17.55 -8.40 -0.54
C VAL A 327 16.70 -9.21 0.45
N ALA A 328 17.08 -10.46 0.76
CA ALA A 328 16.35 -11.28 1.73
C ALA A 328 16.57 -10.84 3.19
N GLY A 329 17.73 -10.25 3.51
CA GLY A 329 18.05 -9.79 4.86
C GLY A 329 17.58 -8.36 5.16
N THR A 330 17.26 -7.56 4.14
CA THR A 330 16.81 -6.17 4.27
C THR A 330 15.34 -5.96 3.87
N VAL A 331 14.49 -6.99 3.96
CA VAL A 331 13.09 -6.96 3.46
C VAL A 331 12.25 -5.79 3.99
N ASP A 332 12.51 -5.34 5.22
CA ASP A 332 11.75 -4.26 5.87
C ASP A 332 12.45 -2.89 5.80
N ILE A 333 13.64 -2.79 5.19
CA ILE A 333 14.46 -1.57 5.21
C ILE A 333 13.78 -0.42 4.47
N ASP A 334 13.17 -0.71 3.32
CA ASP A 334 12.52 0.27 2.44
C ASP A 334 11.43 1.02 3.23
N ARG A 335 10.51 0.25 3.82
CA ARG A 335 9.42 0.79 4.65
C ARG A 335 9.93 1.53 5.88
N TYR A 336 10.99 1.03 6.50
CA TYR A 336 11.55 1.68 7.69
C TYR A 336 12.05 3.09 7.35
N ILE A 337 12.73 3.23 6.21
CA ILE A 337 13.31 4.50 5.76
C ILE A 337 12.22 5.50 5.39
N ASP A 338 11.17 5.06 4.68
CA ASP A 338 10.02 5.93 4.38
C ASP A 338 9.42 6.53 5.66
N VAL A 339 9.24 5.70 6.69
CA VAL A 339 8.67 6.12 7.98
C VAL A 339 9.64 7.02 8.75
N VAL A 340 10.93 6.68 8.79
CA VAL A 340 11.96 7.49 9.47
C VAL A 340 12.10 8.87 8.84
N ALA A 341 12.08 8.94 7.51
CA ALA A 341 12.24 10.18 6.75
C ALA A 341 11.11 11.16 7.04
N ILE A 342 9.86 10.66 7.01
CA ILE A 342 8.66 11.43 7.36
C ILE A 342 8.76 11.95 8.80
N ASN A 343 9.15 11.09 9.75
CA ASN A 343 9.26 11.48 11.15
C ASN A 343 10.32 12.54 11.40
N PHE A 344 11.47 12.40 10.74
CA PHE A 344 12.53 13.39 10.82
C PHE A 344 12.06 14.75 10.32
N LEU A 345 11.46 14.79 9.12
CA LEU A 345 10.94 16.01 8.52
C LEU A 345 9.89 16.70 9.39
N LEU A 346 8.92 15.93 9.90
CA LEU A 346 7.90 16.42 10.83
C LEU A 346 8.52 16.97 12.12
N SER A 347 9.55 16.31 12.67
CA SER A 347 10.21 16.76 13.91
C SER A 347 11.01 18.07 13.75
N LYS A 348 11.39 18.43 12.52
CA LYS A 348 12.20 19.62 12.21
C LYS A 348 11.35 20.85 11.85
N LEU A 349 10.04 20.69 11.68
CA LEU A 349 9.13 21.81 11.45
C LEU A 349 8.99 22.65 12.73
N SER A 350 9.64 23.81 12.77
CA SER A 350 9.39 24.82 13.80
C SER A 350 8.15 25.64 13.44
N ILE A 351 7.39 26.08 14.45
CA ILE A 351 6.19 26.93 14.29
C ILE A 351 6.50 28.14 13.39
N ASP A 352 7.62 28.83 13.67
CA ASP A 352 8.02 30.04 12.93
C ASP A 352 8.43 29.79 11.46
N THR A 353 8.78 28.55 11.09
CA THR A 353 9.09 28.18 9.71
C THR A 353 7.84 27.83 8.92
N VAL A 354 6.82 27.30 9.61
CA VAL A 354 5.50 27.01 9.06
C VAL A 354 4.74 28.32 8.79
N GLU A 355 4.76 29.28 9.73
CA GLU A 355 4.11 30.58 9.57
C GLU A 355 4.70 31.47 8.45
N LYS A 356 5.96 31.24 8.04
CA LYS A 356 6.63 32.01 6.97
C LYS A 356 6.45 31.43 5.56
N LEU A 357 5.86 30.25 5.46
CA LEU A 357 5.55 29.58 4.19
C LEU A 357 4.08 29.77 3.78
N SER A 358 3.28 30.43 4.63
CA SER A 358 2.02 31.11 4.29
C SER A 358 2.27 32.50 3.71
#